data_AF-A0A8T6IPY2-F1
#
_entry.id   AF-A0A8T6IPY2-F1
#
_cell.length_a   1.000
_cell.length_b   1.000
_cell.length_c   1.000
_cell.angle_alpha   90.00
_cell.angle_beta   90.00
_cell.angle_gamma   90.00
#
_symmetry.space_group_name_H-M   'P 1'
#
loop_
_entity.id
_entity.type
_entity.pdbx_description
1 polymer ?
#
loop_
_entity_poly.entity_id
_entity_poly.type
_entity_poly.pdbx_seq_one_letter_code
_entity_poly.pdbx_strand_id
1 'polypeptide(L)'
;MNHKTVLRFVALVLVFALLGTALAQDPVEILYWDQVSGEDAQAVIETIIANFEEAHPNIKITREVYTLEQLTDIARTSIEAGEGPDILYYDSGPAYGGILGNAGLLLSLEEAYATYNWDERLVSVSRDWTTYG
;
A
#
# COMPACT_ATOMS: atom_id res chain seq x y z
N MET A 1 -54.50 4.12 11.65
CA MET A 1 -53.27 4.13 10.84
C MET A 1 -53.30 2.89 9.96
N ASN A 2 -53.35 3.03 8.63
CA ASN A 2 -53.52 1.86 7.73
C ASN A 2 -52.26 1.00 7.69
N HIS A 3 -52.43 -0.33 7.72
CA HIS A 3 -51.32 -1.30 7.65
C HIS A 3 -50.35 -1.04 6.48
N LYS A 4 -50.86 -0.53 5.34
CA LYS A 4 -50.06 -0.16 4.16
C LYS A 4 -49.16 1.07 4.38
N THR A 5 -49.56 1.99 5.28
CA THR A 5 -48.79 3.20 5.64
C THR A 5 -47.68 2.86 6.64
N VAL A 6 -47.95 1.92 7.57
CA VAL A 6 -46.95 1.42 8.53
C VAL A 6 -45.83 0.66 7.81
N LEU A 7 -46.17 -0.18 6.84
CA LEU A 7 -45.19 -0.99 6.10
C LEU A 7 -44.23 -0.13 5.25
N ARG A 8 -44.72 0.98 4.67
CA ARG A 8 -43.88 1.92 3.90
C ARG A 8 -42.91 2.71 4.78
N PHE A 9 -43.30 3.05 6.01
CA PHE A 9 -42.43 3.74 6.96
C PHE A 9 -41.31 2.83 7.49
N VAL A 10 -41.62 1.58 7.79
CA VAL A 10 -40.63 0.59 8.26
C VAL A 10 -39.59 0.28 7.18
N ALA A 11 -40.01 0.18 5.91
CA ALA A 11 -39.09 -0.02 4.79
C ALA A 11 -38.13 1.16 4.58
N LEU A 12 -38.59 2.41 4.78
CA LEU A 12 -37.76 3.61 4.61
C LEU A 12 -36.69 3.74 5.71
N VAL A 13 -37.04 3.39 6.95
CA VAL A 13 -36.11 3.40 8.10
C VAL A 13 -35.07 2.28 7.99
N LEU A 14 -35.45 1.11 7.47
CA LEU A 14 -34.50 0.01 7.21
C LEU A 14 -33.48 0.36 6.12
N VAL A 15 -33.91 1.02 5.04
CA VAL A 15 -32.98 1.49 3.99
C VAL A 15 -32.02 2.56 4.55
N PHE A 16 -32.49 3.48 5.39
CA PHE A 16 -31.64 4.48 6.02
C PHE A 16 -30.65 3.88 7.05
N ALA A 17 -31.05 2.83 7.76
CA ALA A 17 -30.18 2.12 8.70
C ALA A 17 -29.11 1.24 8.00
N LEU A 18 -29.42 0.71 6.81
CA LEU A 18 -28.47 -0.03 5.97
C LEU A 18 -27.47 0.87 5.22
N LEU A 19 -27.79 2.16 5.06
CA LEU A 19 -26.87 3.19 4.53
C LEU A 19 -26.02 3.86 5.64
N GLY A 20 -26.39 3.68 6.91
CA GLY A 20 -25.83 4.41 8.05
C GLY A 20 -24.53 3.87 8.65
N THR A 21 -23.93 2.82 8.07
CA THR A 21 -22.68 2.22 8.59
C THR A 21 -21.56 2.12 7.54
N ALA A 22 -21.56 2.97 6.53
CA ALA A 22 -20.28 3.43 6.00
C ALA A 22 -19.73 4.46 6.99
N LEU A 23 -19.27 3.99 8.16
CA LEU A 23 -18.45 4.84 9.01
C LEU A 23 -17.27 5.25 8.14
N ALA A 24 -17.15 6.54 7.84
CA ALA A 24 -15.92 7.10 7.31
C ALA A 24 -14.84 6.68 8.31
N GLN A 25 -14.06 5.67 7.95
CA GLN A 25 -12.82 5.37 8.64
C GLN A 25 -11.95 6.62 8.52
N ASP A 26 -11.07 6.85 9.49
CA ASP A 26 -10.12 7.95 9.33
C ASP A 26 -9.32 7.70 8.04
N PRO A 27 -9.02 8.74 7.24
CA PRO A 27 -8.21 8.60 6.05
C PRO A 27 -6.90 7.90 6.38
N VAL A 28 -6.59 6.85 5.63
CA VAL A 28 -5.32 6.14 5.73
C VAL A 28 -4.34 6.82 4.77
N GLU A 29 -3.37 7.51 5.33
CA GLU A 29 -2.27 8.12 4.59
C GLU A 29 -1.14 7.09 4.44
N ILE A 30 -0.64 6.91 3.21
CA ILE A 30 0.47 6.01 2.88
C ILE A 30 1.59 6.84 2.26
N LEU A 31 2.76 6.84 2.88
CA LEU A 31 3.98 7.38 2.31
C LEU A 31 4.68 6.31 1.46
N TYR A 32 4.88 6.61 0.18
CA TYR A 32 5.51 5.73 -0.79
C TYR A 32 6.78 6.35 -1.38
N TRP A 33 7.93 5.74 -1.11
CA TRP A 33 9.20 6.13 -1.71
C TRP A 33 9.56 5.21 -2.87
N ASP A 34 9.94 5.78 -4.02
CA ASP A 34 10.41 5.01 -5.16
C ASP A 34 11.55 5.66 -5.95
N GLN A 35 12.05 4.93 -6.94
CA GLN A 35 13.17 5.31 -7.80
C GLN A 35 12.77 5.56 -9.26
N VAL A 36 11.47 5.68 -9.54
CA VAL A 36 10.93 5.77 -10.90
C VAL A 36 10.91 7.23 -11.34
N SER A 37 11.95 7.65 -12.07
CA SER A 37 12.18 9.06 -12.43
C SER A 37 12.00 9.40 -13.93
N GLY A 38 11.88 8.41 -14.82
CA GLY A 38 11.61 8.68 -16.24
C GLY A 38 10.18 9.19 -16.47
N GLU A 39 10.00 10.21 -17.32
CA GLU A 39 8.70 10.91 -17.51
C GLU A 39 7.54 9.94 -17.83
N ASP A 40 7.70 9.07 -18.83
CA ASP A 40 6.69 8.07 -19.18
C ASP A 40 6.41 7.10 -18.02
N ALA A 41 7.44 6.70 -17.27
CA ALA A 41 7.31 5.78 -16.16
C ALA A 41 6.65 6.43 -14.94
N GLN A 42 6.89 7.72 -14.70
CA GLN A 42 6.21 8.48 -13.66
C GLN A 42 4.70 8.56 -13.93
N ALA A 43 4.30 8.88 -15.17
CA ALA A 43 2.89 8.93 -15.56
C ALA A 43 2.17 7.58 -15.36
N VAL A 44 2.87 6.46 -15.57
CA VAL A 44 2.33 5.12 -15.29
C VAL A 44 2.08 4.91 -13.79
N ILE A 45 3.05 5.26 -12.93
CA ILE A 45 2.88 5.14 -11.47
C ILE A 45 1.78 6.05 -10.96
N GLU A 46 1.70 7.29 -11.44
CA GLU A 46 0.63 8.23 -11.09
C GLU A 46 -0.75 7.69 -11.47
N THR A 47 -0.87 7.05 -12.65
CA THR A 47 -2.12 6.40 -13.07
C THR A 47 -2.48 5.23 -12.16
N ILE A 48 -1.49 4.42 -11.75
CA ILE A 48 -1.70 3.31 -10.81
C ILE A 48 -2.21 3.83 -9.46
N ILE A 49 -1.56 4.87 -8.93
CA ILE A 49 -1.96 5.51 -7.67
C ILE A 49 -3.38 6.07 -7.78
N ALA A 50 -3.68 6.83 -8.84
CA ALA A 50 -5.00 7.42 -9.05
C ALA A 50 -6.11 6.37 -9.11
N ASN A 51 -5.90 5.29 -9.88
CA ASN A 51 -6.86 4.19 -9.97
C ASN A 51 -7.04 3.46 -8.62
N PHE A 52 -5.98 3.33 -7.83
CA PHE A 52 -6.04 2.73 -6.52
C PHE A 52 -6.82 3.61 -5.54
N GLU A 53 -6.55 4.91 -5.50
CA GLU A 53 -7.29 5.87 -4.66
C GLU A 53 -8.78 5.95 -5.06
N GLU A 54 -9.10 5.88 -6.36
CA GLU A 54 -10.49 5.83 -6.83
C GLU A 54 -11.21 4.56 -6.35
N ALA A 55 -10.54 3.41 -6.40
CA ALA A 55 -11.09 2.14 -5.91
C ALA A 55 -11.14 2.05 -4.38
N HIS A 56 -10.31 2.83 -3.69
CA HIS A 56 -10.19 2.86 -2.23
C HIS A 56 -10.29 4.31 -1.70
N PRO A 57 -11.49 4.92 -1.67
CA PRO A 57 -11.65 6.35 -1.35
C PRO A 57 -11.20 6.77 0.06
N ASN A 58 -10.91 5.81 0.94
CA ASN A 58 -10.37 6.06 2.28
C ASN A 58 -8.84 6.06 2.34
N ILE A 59 -8.15 5.77 1.23
CA ILE A 59 -6.70 5.70 1.19
C ILE A 59 -6.17 6.87 0.36
N LYS A 60 -5.17 7.55 0.91
CA LYS A 60 -4.41 8.59 0.22
C LYS A 60 -2.94 8.19 0.17
N ILE A 61 -2.34 8.23 -1.01
CA ILE A 61 -0.94 7.90 -1.23
C ILE A 61 -0.17 9.20 -1.51
N THR A 62 0.84 9.46 -0.69
CA THR A 62 1.84 10.50 -0.93
C THR A 62 3.10 9.84 -1.47
N ARG A 63 3.45 10.16 -2.72
CA ARG A 63 4.62 9.60 -3.41
C ARG A 63 5.79 10.57 -3.35
N GLU A 64 6.97 10.06 -3.01
CA GLU A 64 8.24 10.78 -3.09
C GLU A 64 9.25 9.98 -3.93
N VAL A 65 9.93 10.68 -4.84
CA VAL A 65 10.83 10.06 -5.82
C VAL A 65 12.26 10.40 -5.47
N TYR A 66 13.09 9.38 -5.35
CA TYR A 66 14.49 9.46 -4.98
C TYR A 66 15.37 8.76 -6.02
N THR A 67 16.65 9.10 -6.07
CA THR A 67 17.64 8.27 -6.77
C THR A 67 18.06 7.09 -5.89
N LEU A 68 18.67 6.08 -6.52
CA LEU A 68 19.31 4.97 -5.79
C LEU A 68 20.33 5.46 -4.77
N GLU A 69 21.14 6.45 -5.14
CA GLU A 69 22.14 7.05 -4.25
C GLU A 69 21.48 7.72 -3.05
N GLN A 70 20.44 8.54 -3.27
CA GLN A 70 19.71 9.19 -2.17
C GLN A 70 19.11 8.18 -1.20
N LEU A 71 18.46 7.11 -1.70
CA LEU A 71 17.91 6.07 -0.83
C LEU A 71 19.00 5.29 -0.10
N THR A 72 20.14 5.04 -0.74
CA THR A 72 21.29 4.40 -0.10
C THR A 72 21.77 5.23 1.10
N ASP A 73 21.77 6.55 0.98
CA ASP A 73 22.22 7.46 2.02
C ASP A 73 21.20 7.62 3.17
N ILE A 74 19.90 7.68 2.87
CA ILE A 74 18.88 8.07 3.86
C ILE A 74 18.05 6.91 4.40
N ALA A 75 17.80 5.85 3.63
CA ALA A 75 16.72 4.90 3.93
C ALA A 75 16.88 4.22 5.29
N ARG A 76 18.08 3.72 5.60
CA ARG A 76 18.34 3.08 6.91
C ARG A 76 18.06 4.04 8.07
N THR A 77 18.69 5.20 8.04
CA THR A 77 18.61 6.19 9.14
C THR A 77 17.17 6.65 9.35
N SER A 78 16.43 6.94 8.26
CA SER A 78 15.03 7.36 8.34
C SER A 78 14.13 6.25 8.90
N ILE A 79 14.28 5.01 8.45
CA ILE A 79 13.49 3.88 8.96
C ILE A 79 13.80 3.63 10.44
N GLU A 80 15.06 3.63 10.84
CA GLU A 80 15.47 3.45 12.25
C GLU A 80 14.94 4.58 13.15
N ALA A 81 14.81 5.80 12.63
CA ALA A 81 14.24 6.94 13.34
C ALA A 81 12.70 6.92 13.41
N GLY A 82 12.03 6.00 12.70
CA GLY A 82 10.57 5.98 12.56
C GLY A 82 10.03 7.07 11.63
N GLU A 83 10.89 7.64 10.78
CA GLU A 83 10.58 8.68 9.80
C GLU A 83 10.67 8.14 8.35
N GLY A 84 10.79 6.82 8.19
CA GLY A 84 10.79 6.15 6.89
C GLY A 84 9.39 6.03 6.27
N PRO A 85 9.31 5.57 5.01
CA PRO A 85 8.04 5.39 4.31
C PRO A 85 7.30 4.13 4.79
N ASP A 86 6.00 4.07 4.48
CA ASP A 86 5.21 2.84 4.63
C ASP A 86 5.56 1.81 3.55
N ILE A 87 5.84 2.28 2.33
CA ILE A 87 6.23 1.45 1.19
C ILE A 87 7.54 1.98 0.60
N LEU A 88 8.51 1.08 0.45
CA LEU A 88 9.82 1.39 -0.13
C LEU A 88 10.04 0.56 -1.40
N TYR A 89 10.02 1.21 -2.57
CA TYR A 89 10.49 0.62 -3.83
C TYR A 89 11.99 0.89 -3.98
N TYR A 90 12.77 -0.02 -3.43
CA TYR A 90 14.23 0.02 -3.41
C TYR A 90 14.81 -1.20 -4.13
N ASP A 91 16.06 -1.11 -4.62
CA ASP A 91 16.74 -2.28 -5.19
C ASP A 91 16.73 -3.39 -4.14
N SER A 92 16.06 -4.50 -4.45
CA SER A 92 15.83 -5.56 -3.49
C SER A 92 17.05 -6.46 -3.33
N GLY A 93 18.14 -6.26 -4.07
CA GLY A 93 19.32 -7.12 -4.04
C GLY A 93 20.11 -7.08 -2.72
N PRO A 94 21.05 -8.03 -2.52
CA PRO A 94 21.77 -8.19 -1.26
C PRO A 94 22.59 -6.96 -0.82
N ALA A 95 23.01 -6.12 -1.77
CA ALA A 95 23.82 -4.92 -1.51
C ALA A 95 22.98 -3.68 -1.10
N TYR A 96 21.65 -3.78 -1.17
CA TYR A 96 20.74 -2.66 -0.97
C TYR A 96 19.60 -3.07 -0.03
N GLY A 97 18.44 -3.45 -0.55
CA GLY A 97 17.29 -3.90 0.25
C GLY A 97 17.64 -5.06 1.18
N GLY A 98 18.57 -5.95 0.78
CA GLY A 98 19.07 -7.01 1.66
C GLY A 98 19.81 -6.52 2.90
N ILE A 99 20.49 -5.36 2.85
CA ILE A 99 21.12 -4.76 4.03
C ILE A 99 20.07 -4.28 5.04
N LEU A 100 18.92 -3.80 4.56
CA LEU A 100 17.80 -3.36 5.40
C LEU A 100 17.01 -4.56 5.92
N GLY A 101 16.68 -5.52 5.05
CA GLY A 101 15.97 -6.75 5.39
C GLY A 101 16.71 -7.58 6.44
N ASN A 102 18.01 -7.84 6.24
CA ASN A 102 18.84 -8.58 7.21
C ASN A 102 19.02 -7.84 8.54
N ALA A 103 18.83 -6.52 8.57
CA ALA A 103 18.82 -5.73 9.79
C ALA A 103 17.44 -5.71 10.50
N GLY A 104 16.43 -6.39 9.94
CA GLY A 104 15.06 -6.42 10.47
C GLY A 104 14.30 -5.11 10.25
N LEU A 105 14.76 -4.25 9.34
CA LEU A 105 14.15 -2.95 9.06
C LEU A 105 13.05 -2.99 7.99
N LEU A 106 12.91 -4.13 7.31
CA LEU A 106 11.85 -4.35 6.31
C LEU A 106 10.96 -5.52 6.74
N LEU A 107 9.66 -5.39 6.49
CA LEU A 107 8.73 -6.49 6.65
C LEU A 107 9.01 -7.57 5.60
N SER A 108 9.19 -8.82 6.03
CA SER A 108 9.32 -9.96 5.12
C SER A 108 8.04 -10.14 4.30
N LEU A 109 8.16 -10.32 2.99
CA LEU A 109 7.01 -10.57 2.11
C LEU A 109 6.56 -12.04 2.08
N GLU A 110 7.11 -12.92 2.91
CA GLU A 110 6.84 -14.37 2.86
C GLU A 110 5.33 -14.70 2.95
N GLU A 111 4.61 -14.03 3.85
CA GLU A 111 3.16 -14.20 4.00
C GLU A 111 2.40 -13.74 2.73
N ALA A 112 2.86 -12.67 2.09
CA ALA A 112 2.27 -12.18 0.85
C ALA A 112 2.49 -13.18 -0.30
N TYR A 113 3.67 -13.80 -0.39
CA TYR A 113 3.95 -14.85 -1.37
C TYR A 113 2.95 -16.01 -1.24
N ALA A 114 2.74 -16.49 -0.01
CA ALA A 114 1.78 -17.55 0.28
C ALA A 114 0.33 -17.14 -0.02
N THR A 115 -0.05 -15.91 0.33
CA THR A 115 -1.43 -15.40 0.16
C THR A 115 -1.80 -15.21 -1.31
N TYR A 116 -0.88 -14.69 -2.12
CA TYR A 116 -1.15 -14.30 -3.49
C TYR A 116 -0.61 -15.29 -4.54
N ASN A 117 -0.10 -16.45 -4.09
CA ASN A 117 0.54 -17.47 -4.92
C ASN A 117 1.63 -16.87 -5.83
N TRP A 118 2.44 -15.97 -5.29
CA TRP A 118 3.48 -15.31 -6.08
C TRP A 118 4.61 -16.26 -6.47
N ASP A 119 4.80 -17.37 -5.75
CA ASP A 119 5.73 -18.44 -6.13
C ASP A 119 5.45 -19.03 -7.52
N GLU A 120 4.20 -19.00 -7.96
CA GLU A 120 3.80 -19.52 -9.28
C GLU A 120 3.88 -18.46 -10.39
N ARG A 121 4.04 -17.19 -10.02
CA ARG A 121 3.89 -16.03 -10.91
C ARG A 121 5.16 -15.21 -11.08
N LEU A 122 6.04 -15.25 -10.09
CA LEU A 122 7.29 -14.50 -10.05
C LEU A 122 8.48 -15.45 -10.20
N VAL A 123 9.60 -14.91 -10.66
CA VAL A 123 10.86 -15.66 -10.72
C VAL A 123 11.34 -15.95 -9.29
N SER A 124 11.91 -17.14 -9.06
CA SER A 124 12.28 -17.59 -7.72
C SER A 124 13.20 -16.63 -6.97
N VAL A 125 14.13 -15.97 -7.69
CA VAL A 125 15.07 -15.00 -7.09
C VAL A 125 14.35 -13.80 -6.45
N SER A 126 13.16 -13.43 -6.93
CA SER A 126 12.38 -12.35 -6.32
C SER A 126 11.97 -12.70 -4.89
N ARG A 127 11.69 -13.97 -4.59
CA ARG A 127 11.37 -14.42 -3.23
C ARG A 127 12.58 -14.26 -2.33
N ASP A 128 13.71 -14.83 -2.73
CA ASP A 128 14.96 -14.80 -1.96
C ASP A 128 15.37 -13.36 -1.59
N TRP A 129 15.11 -12.41 -2.49
CA TRP A 129 15.45 -11.00 -2.33
C TRP A 129 14.39 -10.15 -1.65
N THR A 130 13.27 -10.73 -1.18
CA THR A 130 12.21 -9.96 -0.51
C THR A 130 11.67 -10.62 0.75
N THR A 131 12.09 -11.85 1.06
CA THR A 131 11.72 -12.52 2.30
C THR A 131 12.80 -12.47 3.38
N TYR A 132 14.04 -12.07 3.02
CA TYR A 132 15.23 -11.94 3.88
C TYR A 132 15.07 -12.53 5.28
N GLY A 133 15.40 -13.82 5.39
CA GLY A 133 15.34 -14.65 6.59
C GLY A 133 16.16 -15.91 6.40
#